data_AF-A0A842TMC7-F1
#
_entry.id   AF-A0A842TMC7-F1
#
_cell.length_a   1.000
_cell.length_b   1.000
_cell.length_c   1.000
_cell.angle_alpha   90.00
_cell.angle_beta   90.00
_cell.angle_gamma   90.00
#
_symmetry.space_group_name_H-M   'P 1'
#
loop_
_entity.id
_entity.type
_entity.pdbx_description
1 polymer ?
#
loop_
_entity_poly.entity_id
_entity_poly.type
_entity_poly.pdbx_seq_one_letter_code
_entity_poly.pdbx_strand_id
1 'polypeptide(L)'
;MSSEDEDLFVDTDYIDEDVKSIPRDKNKEKSSKDIEKQKTTIETEEEEQEEPENITISKKEYEDLLNTIKKKEAKYDELYERFQRVQADFENYKKFLEKERQKTINYASGQVVNKLLNVLDNFDRAMDLIKDRKDDPFIQGIESIYEDFHKVLKEEGLRQIDCSGKFDPYKHECLLIEEKEDCEEDQILEVFKKGYRFKDKILRPAMVKVAKNKPKPCVETNNEKSTKKETKEEKKNKNKNKTE
;
A
#
# COMPACT_ATOMS: atom_id res chain seq x y z
N MET A 1 2.65 -52.00 -13.31
CA MET A 1 2.85 -50.76 -14.10
C MET A 1 1.46 -50.20 -14.32
N SER A 2 1.01 -49.10 -13.74
CA SER A 2 1.65 -47.96 -13.07
C SER A 2 0.62 -47.43 -12.06
N SER A 3 0.90 -47.53 -10.76
CA SER A 3 1.26 -46.41 -9.88
C SER A 3 0.13 -45.40 -9.72
N GLU A 4 -0.66 -45.63 -8.68
CA GLU A 4 -1.61 -44.68 -8.08
C GLU A 4 -0.80 -43.59 -7.37
N ASP A 5 -1.17 -42.33 -7.62
CA ASP A 5 -0.57 -41.15 -7.04
C ASP A 5 -0.93 -41.08 -5.54
N GLU A 6 0.06 -41.29 -4.68
CA GLU A 6 -0.04 -40.99 -3.24
C GLU A 6 0.05 -39.46 -3.05
N ASP A 7 -1.05 -38.88 -2.59
CA ASP A 7 -1.15 -37.49 -2.14
C ASP A 7 -0.13 -37.21 -1.01
N LEU A 8 0.90 -36.42 -1.33
CA LEU A 8 1.84 -35.82 -0.39
C LEU A 8 1.14 -34.72 0.42
N PHE A 9 0.29 -35.13 1.36
CA PHE A 9 -0.21 -34.30 2.45
C PHE A 9 0.87 -34.27 3.54
N VAL A 10 1.68 -33.22 3.57
CA VAL A 10 2.69 -33.05 4.62
C VAL A 10 1.98 -32.48 5.86
N ASP A 11 1.52 -33.37 6.73
CA ASP A 11 1.07 -33.02 8.08
C ASP A 11 2.23 -32.36 8.84
N THR A 12 2.18 -31.03 8.98
CA THR A 12 3.19 -30.25 9.74
C THR A 12 2.91 -30.20 11.25
N ASP A 13 2.13 -31.14 11.78
CA ASP A 13 1.81 -31.22 13.21
C ASP A 13 2.76 -32.18 13.95
N TYR A 14 4.06 -32.04 13.70
CA TYR A 14 5.12 -32.66 14.50
C TYR A 14 5.95 -31.56 15.18
N ILE A 15 5.34 -30.94 16.20
CA ILE A 15 6.04 -30.13 17.20
C ILE A 15 6.23 -31.03 18.40
N ASP A 16 7.43 -31.62 18.51
CA ASP A 16 7.85 -32.38 19.68
C ASP A 16 7.71 -31.55 20.97
N GLU A 17 7.08 -32.15 21.97
CA GLU A 17 6.91 -31.62 23.32
C GLU A 17 8.19 -31.66 24.19
N ASP A 18 9.35 -32.04 23.65
CA ASP A 18 10.57 -32.27 24.43
C ASP A 18 11.65 -31.19 24.27
N VAL A 19 11.30 -29.95 24.64
CA VAL A 19 12.29 -28.94 25.08
C VAL A 19 12.01 -28.52 26.53
N LYS A 20 11.94 -29.51 27.42
CA LYS A 20 12.05 -29.33 28.88
C LYS A 20 13.38 -29.92 29.36
N SER A 21 14.47 -29.19 29.17
CA SER A 21 15.67 -29.21 30.04
C SER A 21 16.87 -28.49 29.39
N ILE A 22 16.82 -27.16 29.31
CA ILE A 22 18.04 -26.36 29.22
C ILE A 22 17.90 -25.22 30.24
N PRO A 23 18.70 -25.20 31.33
CA PRO A 23 18.65 -24.12 32.30
C PRO A 23 19.12 -22.83 31.63
N ARG A 24 18.20 -21.86 31.52
CA ARG A 24 18.49 -20.49 31.09
C ARG A 24 19.15 -19.74 32.24
N ASP A 25 20.44 -19.49 32.12
CA ASP A 25 21.18 -18.61 33.02
C ASP A 25 20.67 -17.17 32.84
N LYS A 26 19.82 -16.73 33.76
CA LYS A 26 19.27 -15.37 33.84
C LYS A 26 19.93 -14.67 35.01
N ASN A 27 21.13 -14.13 34.82
CA ASN A 27 21.64 -13.14 35.76
C ASN A 27 22.59 -12.14 35.11
N LYS A 28 22.02 -11.13 34.45
CA LYS A 28 22.65 -9.82 34.26
C LYS A 28 21.54 -8.79 34.00
N GLU A 29 21.08 -8.21 35.10
CA GLU A 29 20.85 -6.76 35.29
C GLU A 29 19.80 -6.56 36.36
N LYS A 30 20.29 -6.29 37.58
CA LYS A 30 19.77 -5.36 38.60
C LYS A 30 20.17 -5.84 39.98
N SER A 31 21.32 -5.41 40.46
CA SER A 31 21.46 -5.05 41.87
C SER A 31 22.75 -4.24 42.08
N SER A 32 22.69 -2.99 41.68
CA SER A 32 23.58 -1.94 42.18
C SER A 32 22.80 -1.18 43.24
N LYS A 33 22.82 -1.68 44.47
CA LYS A 33 22.63 -0.96 45.74
C LYS A 33 22.73 -1.98 46.89
N ASP A 34 23.35 -1.52 47.99
CA ASP A 34 23.42 -2.17 49.30
C ASP A 34 24.63 -3.10 49.53
N ILE A 35 25.83 -2.51 49.45
CA ILE A 35 27.00 -2.96 50.22
C ILE A 35 27.04 -2.14 51.50
N GLU A 36 26.50 -2.66 52.60
CA GLU A 36 26.92 -2.23 53.93
C GLU A 36 26.74 -3.36 54.96
N LYS A 37 27.82 -3.59 55.72
CA LYS A 37 27.91 -4.33 56.99
C LYS A 37 27.78 -5.85 56.93
N GLN A 38 28.95 -6.50 56.94
CA GLN A 38 29.40 -7.31 58.07
C GLN A 38 30.91 -7.60 57.97
N LYS A 39 31.71 -6.87 58.77
CA LYS A 39 32.96 -7.39 59.37
C LYS A 39 32.53 -8.55 60.28
N THR A 40 33.23 -9.66 60.46
CA THR A 40 34.56 -9.87 61.09
C THR A 40 34.68 -11.41 61.07
N THR A 41 35.76 -12.11 60.74
CA THR A 41 37.04 -12.27 61.43
C THR A 41 37.74 -13.48 60.75
N ILE A 42 39.06 -13.57 60.86
CA ILE A 42 39.93 -14.77 60.82
C ILE A 42 40.99 -14.74 59.71
N GLU A 43 42.17 -14.32 60.18
CA GLU A 43 43.52 -14.87 59.96
C GLU A 43 44.17 -14.77 58.58
N THR A 44 45.14 -13.84 58.53
CA THR A 44 46.37 -13.85 57.75
C THR A 44 47.10 -15.18 57.81
N GLU A 45 47.34 -15.79 56.64
CA GLU A 45 48.46 -16.69 56.37
C GLU A 45 48.92 -16.48 54.91
N GLU A 46 50.16 -15.99 54.78
CA GLU A 46 51.16 -16.20 53.73
C GLU A 46 50.82 -15.88 52.25
N GLU A 47 51.27 -14.70 51.80
CA GLU A 47 51.58 -14.41 50.40
C GLU A 47 52.86 -15.16 49.99
N GLU A 48 52.72 -16.28 49.28
CA GLU A 48 53.76 -16.81 48.43
C GLU A 48 53.59 -16.21 47.03
N GLN A 49 54.39 -15.17 46.75
CA GLN A 49 54.51 -14.60 45.42
C GLN A 49 55.30 -15.58 44.54
N GLU A 50 54.59 -16.37 43.73
CA GLU A 50 55.21 -17.03 42.58
C GLU A 50 55.59 -15.95 41.54
N GLU A 51 56.90 -15.73 41.38
CA GLU A 51 57.47 -15.00 40.26
C GLU A 51 56.95 -15.58 38.93
N PRO A 52 56.69 -14.77 37.89
CA PRO A 52 56.28 -15.32 36.61
C PRO A 52 57.43 -16.13 36.03
N GLU A 53 57.25 -17.46 35.96
CA GLU A 53 58.12 -18.37 35.23
C GLU A 53 58.35 -17.82 33.81
N ASN A 54 59.57 -17.37 33.55
CA ASN A 54 59.94 -16.80 32.27
C ASN A 54 60.09 -17.95 31.26
N ILE A 55 58.99 -18.30 30.61
CA ILE A 55 58.94 -19.35 29.58
C ILE A 55 59.84 -18.91 28.42
N THR A 56 61.05 -19.49 28.32
CA THR A 56 61.93 -19.29 27.16
C THR A 56 61.40 -20.07 25.97
N ILE A 57 60.38 -19.52 25.31
CA ILE A 57 59.82 -20.04 24.05
C ILE A 57 60.88 -19.83 22.95
N SER A 58 61.12 -20.85 22.13
CA SER A 58 62.03 -20.71 20.98
C SER A 58 61.49 -19.63 20.02
N LYS A 59 62.36 -18.78 19.49
CA LYS A 59 61.98 -17.63 18.63
C LYS A 59 61.07 -18.04 17.45
N LYS A 60 61.25 -19.27 16.94
CA LYS A 60 60.42 -19.86 15.87
C LYS A 60 59.02 -20.26 16.34
N GLU A 61 58.91 -20.86 17.53
CA GLU A 61 57.62 -21.24 18.12
C GLU A 61 56.76 -20.01 18.45
N TYR A 62 57.41 -18.92 18.86
CA TYR A 62 56.74 -17.63 19.07
C TYR A 62 56.20 -17.03 17.76
N GLU A 63 56.97 -17.09 16.67
CA GLU A 63 56.54 -16.64 15.34
C GLU A 63 55.39 -17.50 14.78
N ASP A 64 55.46 -18.81 14.95
CA ASP A 64 54.38 -19.73 14.55
C ASP A 64 53.10 -19.49 15.35
N LEU A 65 53.21 -19.28 16.67
CA LEU A 65 52.07 -18.95 17.52
C LEU A 65 51.42 -17.62 17.08
N LEU A 66 52.21 -16.57 16.85
CA LEU A 66 51.73 -15.29 16.32
C LEU A 66 51.01 -15.46 14.97
N ASN A 67 51.54 -16.28 14.07
CA ASN A 67 50.90 -16.56 12.79
C ASN A 67 49.58 -17.31 12.96
N THR A 68 49.46 -18.24 13.91
CA THR A 68 48.19 -18.92 14.20
C THR A 68 47.15 -17.97 14.80
N ILE A 69 47.56 -17.06 15.69
CA ILE A 69 46.69 -16.04 16.28
C ILE A 69 46.15 -15.13 15.19
N LYS A 70 47.02 -14.57 14.33
CA LYS A 70 46.61 -13.73 13.20
C LYS A 70 45.65 -14.44 12.25
N LYS A 71 45.88 -15.72 11.95
CA LYS A 71 44.97 -16.52 11.11
C LYS A 71 43.60 -16.76 11.77
N LYS A 72 43.57 -16.92 13.09
CA LYS A 72 42.32 -17.07 13.84
C LYS A 72 41.56 -15.75 13.94
N GLU A 73 42.26 -14.64 14.17
CA GLU A 73 41.69 -13.29 14.17
C GLU A 73 41.08 -12.95 12.81
N ALA A 74 41.79 -13.18 11.71
CA ALA A 74 41.25 -12.96 10.37
C ALA A 74 39.98 -13.79 10.10
N LYS A 75 39.97 -15.06 10.50
CA LYS A 75 38.77 -15.91 10.39
C LYS A 75 37.62 -15.43 11.28
N TYR A 76 37.94 -14.92 12.47
CA TYR A 76 36.94 -14.36 13.37
C TYR A 76 36.30 -13.12 12.75
N ASP A 77 37.11 -12.21 12.20
CA ASP A 77 36.62 -11.01 11.53
C ASP A 77 35.75 -11.35 10.32
N GLU A 78 36.18 -12.28 9.46
CA GLU A 78 35.37 -12.76 8.32
C GLU A 78 34.01 -13.34 8.77
N LEU A 79 34.01 -14.17 9.82
CA LEU A 79 32.78 -14.74 10.38
C LEU A 79 31.90 -13.68 11.02
N TYR A 80 32.50 -12.69 11.69
CA TYR A 80 31.81 -11.60 12.34
C TYR A 80 31.14 -10.68 11.32
N GLU A 81 31.84 -10.31 10.24
CA GLU A 81 31.26 -9.57 9.11
C GLU A 81 30.10 -10.34 8.47
N ARG A 82 30.29 -11.65 8.24
CA ARG A 82 29.23 -12.51 7.70
C ARG A 82 28.02 -12.57 8.63
N PHE A 83 28.25 -12.69 9.93
CA PHE A 83 27.20 -12.69 10.94
C PHE A 83 26.44 -11.37 10.96
N GLN A 84 27.13 -10.23 10.94
CA GLN A 84 26.51 -8.90 10.87
C GLN A 84 25.64 -8.76 9.63
N ARG A 85 26.12 -9.22 8.47
CA ARG A 85 25.32 -9.21 7.23
C ARG A 85 24.06 -10.08 7.37
N VAL A 86 24.20 -11.32 7.86
CA VAL A 86 23.05 -12.23 8.05
C VAL A 86 22.05 -11.64 9.06
N GLN A 87 22.53 -11.00 10.11
CA GLN A 87 21.68 -10.32 11.08
C GLN A 87 20.90 -9.17 10.42
N ALA A 88 21.56 -8.35 9.61
CA ALA A 88 20.89 -7.28 8.85
C ALA A 88 19.86 -7.83 7.85
N ASP A 89 20.20 -8.92 7.15
CA ASP A 89 19.28 -9.59 6.22
C ASP A 89 18.06 -10.17 6.95
N PHE A 90 18.26 -10.74 8.15
CA PHE A 90 17.18 -11.24 8.99
C PHE A 90 16.25 -10.13 9.48
N GLU A 91 16.81 -8.99 9.92
CA GLU A 91 16.00 -7.83 10.32
C GLU A 91 15.18 -7.28 9.14
N ASN A 92 15.77 -7.23 7.95
CA ASN A 92 15.05 -6.83 6.74
C ASN A 92 13.94 -7.82 6.37
N TYR A 93 14.23 -9.13 6.46
CA TYR A 93 13.26 -10.18 6.21
C TYR A 93 12.09 -10.12 7.20
N LYS A 94 12.35 -9.90 8.48
CA LYS A 94 11.29 -9.73 9.49
C LYS A 94 10.37 -8.56 9.15
N LYS A 95 10.94 -7.40 8.79
CA LYS A 95 10.16 -6.22 8.36
C LYS A 95 9.35 -6.50 7.09
N PHE A 96 9.90 -7.26 6.16
CA PHE A 96 9.19 -7.67 4.96
C PHE A 96 8.02 -8.60 5.30
N LEU A 97 8.26 -9.62 6.12
CA LEU A 97 7.24 -10.59 6.53
C LEU A 97 6.10 -9.93 7.31
N GLU A 98 6.39 -8.97 8.18
CA GLU A 98 5.36 -8.19 8.88
C GLU A 98 4.47 -7.42 7.90
N LYS A 99 5.07 -6.77 6.89
CA LYS A 99 4.31 -6.07 5.84
C LYS A 99 3.50 -7.03 4.98
N GLU A 100 4.06 -8.19 4.65
CA GLU A 100 3.37 -9.21 3.86
C GLU A 100 2.19 -9.78 4.63
N ARG A 101 2.36 -10.10 5.92
CA ARG A 101 1.27 -10.54 6.81
C ARG A 101 0.15 -9.51 6.86
N GLN A 102 0.48 -8.23 7.02
CA GLN A 102 -0.51 -7.15 7.00
C GLN A 102 -1.25 -7.06 5.66
N LYS A 103 -0.55 -7.22 4.53
CA LYS A 103 -1.17 -7.26 3.20
C LYS A 103 -2.12 -8.44 3.06
N THR A 104 -1.74 -9.62 3.52
CA THR A 104 -2.58 -10.83 3.48
C THR A 104 -3.85 -10.65 4.30
N ILE A 105 -3.73 -10.09 5.51
CA ILE A 105 -4.89 -9.77 6.35
C ILE A 105 -5.81 -8.77 5.63
N ASN A 106 -5.24 -7.66 5.12
CA ASN A 106 -6.02 -6.66 4.40
C ASN A 106 -6.70 -7.24 3.14
N TYR A 107 -6.05 -8.18 2.46
CA TYR A 107 -6.62 -8.86 1.30
C TYR A 107 -7.79 -9.77 1.70
N ALA A 108 -7.63 -10.56 2.76
CA ALA A 108 -8.69 -11.41 3.29
C ALA A 108 -9.91 -10.58 3.74
N SER A 109 -9.69 -9.51 4.52
CA SER A 109 -10.73 -8.56 4.91
C SER A 109 -11.40 -7.92 3.68
N GLY A 110 -10.62 -7.52 2.68
CA GLY A 110 -11.12 -6.95 1.44
C GLY A 110 -12.05 -7.89 0.66
N GLN A 111 -11.79 -9.20 0.67
CA GLN A 111 -12.70 -10.18 0.05
C GLN A 111 -14.05 -10.25 0.75
N VAL A 112 -14.07 -10.22 2.09
CA VAL A 112 -15.30 -10.21 2.88
C VAL A 112 -16.09 -8.93 2.61
N VAL A 113 -15.41 -7.78 2.64
CA VAL A 113 -16.02 -6.47 2.34
C VAL A 113 -16.60 -6.45 0.93
N ASN A 114 -15.91 -7.03 -0.07
CA ASN A 114 -16.42 -7.10 -1.44
C ASN A 114 -17.76 -7.87 -1.54
N LYS A 115 -17.92 -8.96 -0.79
CA LYS A 115 -19.21 -9.68 -0.72
C LYS A 115 -20.30 -8.83 -0.05
N LEU A 116 -19.94 -8.09 0.99
CA LEU A 116 -20.85 -7.17 1.69
C LEU A 116 -21.28 -5.98 0.83
N LEU A 117 -20.45 -5.54 -0.14
CA LEU A 117 -20.82 -4.46 -1.07
C LEU A 117 -22.09 -4.80 -1.88
N ASN A 118 -22.32 -6.07 -2.22
CA ASN A 118 -23.54 -6.47 -2.92
C ASN A 118 -24.79 -6.27 -2.03
N VAL A 119 -24.64 -6.47 -0.72
CA VAL A 119 -25.73 -6.22 0.24
C VAL A 119 -25.97 -4.71 0.36
N LEU A 120 -24.91 -3.91 0.40
CA LEU A 120 -25.00 -2.44 0.40
C LEU A 120 -25.73 -1.92 -0.85
N ASP A 121 -25.42 -2.46 -2.03
CA ASP A 121 -26.10 -2.09 -3.27
C ASP A 121 -27.61 -2.44 -3.24
N ASN A 122 -27.97 -3.56 -2.59
CA ASN A 122 -29.37 -3.94 -2.42
C ASN A 122 -30.09 -2.98 -1.47
N PHE A 123 -29.42 -2.51 -0.42
CA PHE A 123 -29.96 -1.45 0.42
C PHE A 123 -30.18 -0.15 -0.36
N ASP A 124 -29.20 0.29 -1.16
CA ASP A 124 -29.35 1.47 -2.02
C ASP A 124 -30.58 1.32 -2.95
N ARG A 125 -30.73 0.16 -3.58
CA ARG A 125 -31.89 -0.15 -4.43
C ARG A 125 -33.21 -0.16 -3.65
N ALA A 126 -33.24 -0.73 -2.46
CA ALA A 126 -34.42 -0.75 -1.61
C ALA A 126 -34.82 0.67 -1.18
N MET A 127 -33.84 1.49 -0.78
CA MET A 127 -34.07 2.89 -0.42
C MET A 127 -34.60 3.70 -1.61
N ASP A 128 -34.07 3.49 -2.81
CA ASP A 128 -34.54 4.16 -4.02
C ASP A 128 -36.03 3.92 -4.32
N LEU A 129 -36.53 2.71 -4.06
CA LEU A 129 -37.95 2.35 -4.26
C LEU A 129 -38.89 2.98 -3.22
N ILE A 130 -38.33 3.38 -2.08
CA ILE A 130 -39.10 3.77 -0.89
C ILE A 130 -39.02 5.28 -0.64
N LYS A 131 -38.28 6.03 -1.48
CA LYS A 131 -38.10 7.50 -1.39
C LYS A 131 -39.40 8.30 -1.23
N ASP A 132 -40.51 7.78 -1.75
CA ASP A 132 -41.82 8.44 -1.71
C ASP A 132 -42.62 8.19 -0.42
N ARG A 133 -42.15 7.31 0.49
CA ARG A 133 -42.85 6.91 1.73
C ARG A 133 -42.03 7.13 3.00
N LYS A 134 -41.32 8.26 3.12
CA LYS A 134 -40.40 8.53 4.24
C LYS A 134 -41.05 8.62 5.64
N ASP A 135 -42.37 8.78 5.70
CA ASP A 135 -43.10 8.97 6.95
C ASP A 135 -43.39 7.66 7.71
N ASP A 136 -43.09 6.50 7.13
CA ASP A 136 -43.28 5.21 7.80
C ASP A 136 -42.17 4.97 8.85
N PRO A 137 -42.52 4.74 10.14
CA PRO A 137 -41.55 4.41 11.19
C PRO A 137 -40.67 3.20 10.85
N PHE A 138 -41.19 2.25 10.07
CA PHE A 138 -40.43 1.08 9.62
C PHE A 138 -39.26 1.48 8.71
N ILE A 139 -39.47 2.46 7.84
CA ILE A 139 -38.48 2.93 6.87
C ILE A 139 -37.36 3.68 7.59
N GLN A 140 -37.70 4.49 8.59
CA GLN A 140 -36.72 5.18 9.45
C GLN A 140 -35.84 4.19 10.24
N GLY A 141 -36.43 3.08 10.70
CA GLY A 141 -35.67 2.01 11.34
C GLY A 141 -34.65 1.37 10.39
N ILE A 142 -35.03 1.11 9.14
CA ILE A 142 -34.12 0.57 8.12
C ILE A 142 -33.04 1.59 7.75
N GLU A 143 -33.39 2.88 7.63
CA GLU A 143 -32.44 3.96 7.34
C GLU A 143 -31.38 4.05 8.42
N SER A 144 -31.77 3.94 9.69
CA SER A 144 -30.83 3.92 10.83
C SER A 144 -29.85 2.74 10.74
N ILE A 145 -30.35 1.54 10.41
CA ILE A 145 -29.50 0.34 10.24
C ILE A 145 -28.53 0.53 9.07
N TYR A 146 -28.98 1.13 7.97
CA TYR A 146 -28.13 1.42 6.81
C TYR A 146 -27.02 2.41 7.17
N GLU A 147 -27.33 3.49 7.89
CA GLU A 147 -26.33 4.44 8.36
C GLU A 147 -25.30 3.79 9.27
N ASP A 148 -25.73 2.98 10.24
CA ASP A 148 -24.82 2.31 11.16
C ASP A 148 -23.94 1.28 10.44
N PHE A 149 -24.51 0.54 9.49
CA PHE A 149 -23.74 -0.35 8.62
C PHE A 149 -22.68 0.41 7.82
N HIS A 150 -23.03 1.58 7.27
CA HIS A 150 -22.08 2.43 6.55
C HIS A 150 -21.00 3.01 7.48
N LYS A 151 -21.32 3.36 8.74
CA LYS A 151 -20.35 3.81 9.74
C LYS A 151 -19.31 2.72 10.03
N VAL A 152 -19.76 1.50 10.32
CA VAL A 152 -18.88 0.35 10.60
C VAL A 152 -17.92 0.08 9.43
N LEU A 153 -18.43 0.09 8.20
CA LEU A 153 -17.59 -0.09 7.01
C LEU A 153 -16.56 1.02 6.84
N LYS A 154 -16.92 2.27 7.16
CA LYS A 154 -16.02 3.42 7.08
C LYS A 154 -14.91 3.36 8.13
N GLU A 155 -15.23 2.89 9.33
CA GLU A 155 -14.25 2.68 10.41
C GLU A 155 -13.22 1.60 10.06
N GLU A 156 -13.66 0.51 9.42
CA GLU A 156 -12.76 -0.55 8.92
C GLU A 156 -11.85 -0.10 7.76
N GLY A 157 -12.12 1.08 7.19
CA GLY A 157 -11.29 1.70 6.16
C GLY A 157 -11.84 1.58 4.74
N LEU A 158 -13.14 1.29 4.59
CA LEU A 158 -13.83 1.45 3.31
C LEU A 158 -14.07 2.94 3.04
N ARG A 159 -13.68 3.40 1.86
CA ARG A 159 -13.97 4.77 1.39
C ARG A 159 -14.63 4.70 0.03
N GLN A 160 -15.69 5.47 -0.13
CA GLN A 160 -16.30 5.67 -1.44
C GLN A 160 -15.32 6.44 -2.35
N ILE A 161 -15.35 6.13 -3.65
CA ILE A 161 -14.59 6.84 -4.68
C ILE A 161 -15.39 8.07 -5.09
N ASP A 162 -14.77 9.25 -4.98
CA ASP A 162 -15.37 10.51 -5.41
C ASP A 162 -15.43 10.56 -6.95
N CYS A 163 -16.64 10.72 -7.47
CA CYS A 163 -16.91 10.76 -8.92
C CYS A 163 -17.23 12.18 -9.41
N SER A 164 -17.07 13.20 -8.56
CA SER A 164 -17.26 14.61 -8.90
C SER A 164 -16.01 15.15 -9.57
N GLY A 165 -15.78 14.80 -10.84
CA GLY A 165 -14.61 15.25 -11.58
C GLY A 165 -14.47 14.63 -12.96
N LYS A 166 -13.24 14.67 -13.50
CA LYS A 166 -12.87 14.02 -14.75
C LYS A 166 -12.79 12.50 -14.59
N PHE A 167 -13.02 11.80 -15.69
CA PHE A 167 -12.91 10.35 -15.76
C PHE A 167 -11.45 9.90 -15.54
N ASP A 168 -11.28 8.90 -14.68
CA ASP A 168 -9.98 8.31 -14.30
C ASP A 168 -10.07 6.80 -14.60
N PRO A 169 -9.37 6.27 -15.62
CA PRO A 169 -9.45 4.84 -15.99
C PRO A 169 -9.05 3.87 -14.87
N TYR A 170 -8.26 4.32 -13.90
CA TYR A 170 -7.85 3.52 -12.75
C TYR A 170 -8.95 3.35 -11.70
N LYS A 171 -9.91 4.28 -11.61
CA LYS A 171 -10.93 4.35 -10.55
C LYS A 171 -12.35 4.18 -11.08
N HIS A 172 -12.55 4.47 -12.36
CA HIS A 172 -13.86 4.57 -12.99
C HIS A 172 -13.95 3.62 -14.19
N GLU A 173 -15.11 2.99 -14.33
CA GLU A 173 -15.48 2.16 -15.46
C GLU A 173 -16.60 2.88 -16.23
N CYS A 174 -16.34 3.23 -17.49
CA CYS A 174 -17.32 3.93 -18.31
C CYS A 174 -18.26 2.92 -18.97
N LEU A 175 -19.56 2.99 -18.67
CA LEU A 175 -20.57 2.14 -19.29
C LEU A 175 -21.22 2.81 -20.51
N LEU A 176 -21.50 4.10 -20.41
CA LEU A 176 -22.18 4.87 -21.45
C LEU A 176 -21.45 6.18 -21.70
N ILE A 177 -21.34 6.53 -22.98
CA ILE A 177 -20.86 7.82 -23.43
C ILE A 177 -22.07 8.58 -23.96
N GLU A 178 -22.33 9.77 -23.42
CA GLU A 178 -23.40 10.66 -23.88
C GLU A 178 -22.81 11.94 -24.44
N GLU A 179 -23.36 12.35 -25.58
CA GLU A 179 -22.92 13.56 -26.25
C GLU A 179 -23.72 14.75 -25.73
N LYS A 180 -23.05 15.69 -25.08
CA LYS A 180 -23.62 16.95 -24.58
C LYS A 180 -22.78 18.12 -25.03
N GLU A 181 -23.43 19.18 -25.49
CA GLU A 181 -22.79 20.39 -26.02
C GLU A 181 -22.33 21.38 -24.92
N ASP A 182 -22.64 21.09 -23.65
CA ASP A 182 -22.40 21.98 -22.49
C ASP A 182 -21.58 21.30 -21.37
N CYS A 183 -20.78 20.28 -21.68
CA CYS A 183 -19.93 19.57 -20.71
C CYS A 183 -18.49 19.44 -21.20
N GLU A 184 -17.53 19.42 -20.27
CA GLU A 184 -16.13 19.16 -20.60
C GLU A 184 -15.96 17.73 -21.14
N GLU A 185 -14.98 17.54 -22.04
CA GLU A 185 -14.59 16.21 -22.48
C GLU A 185 -14.20 15.34 -21.28
N ASP A 186 -14.64 14.08 -21.31
CA ASP A 186 -14.38 13.08 -20.28
C ASP A 186 -14.90 13.44 -18.88
N GLN A 187 -15.89 14.34 -18.79
CA GLN A 187 -16.56 14.65 -17.53
C GLN A 187 -17.57 13.56 -17.13
N ILE A 188 -17.59 13.20 -15.85
CA ILE A 188 -18.57 12.27 -15.30
C ILE A 188 -19.92 12.97 -15.15
N LEU A 189 -20.94 12.47 -15.84
CA LEU A 189 -22.31 13.00 -15.81
C LEU A 189 -23.16 12.35 -14.72
N GLU A 190 -23.09 11.03 -14.64
CA GLU A 190 -23.94 10.24 -13.75
C GLU A 190 -23.18 9.00 -13.28
N VAL A 191 -23.44 8.58 -12.04
CA VAL A 191 -22.86 7.37 -11.44
C VAL A 191 -23.97 6.33 -11.31
N PHE A 192 -23.88 5.26 -12.10
CA PHE A 192 -24.83 4.13 -12.02
C PHE A 192 -24.56 3.25 -10.81
N LYS A 193 -23.27 3.05 -10.50
CA LYS A 193 -22.85 2.21 -9.38
C LYS A 193 -21.68 2.85 -8.66
N LYS A 194 -21.85 3.10 -7.36
CA LYS A 194 -20.81 3.69 -6.51
C LYS A 194 -19.56 2.79 -6.48
N GLY A 195 -18.39 3.39 -6.65
CA GLY A 195 -17.10 2.71 -6.49
C GLY A 195 -16.60 2.78 -5.07
N TYR A 196 -15.85 1.77 -4.64
CA TYR A 196 -15.30 1.69 -3.29
C TYR A 196 -13.82 1.27 -3.31
N ARG A 197 -13.04 1.95 -2.47
CA ARG A 197 -11.65 1.60 -2.15
C ARG A 197 -11.55 1.15 -0.69
N PHE A 198 -10.75 0.12 -0.45
CA PHE A 198 -10.43 -0.36 0.88
C PHE A 198 -8.95 -0.11 1.15
N LYS A 199 -8.68 0.79 2.11
CA LYS A 199 -7.31 1.26 2.40
C LYS A 199 -6.64 1.75 1.11
N ASP A 200 -5.59 1.07 0.65
CA ASP A 200 -4.80 1.44 -0.52
C ASP A 200 -5.23 0.72 -1.82
N LYS A 201 -6.22 -0.19 -1.75
CA LYS A 201 -6.65 -1.01 -2.89
C LYS A 201 -8.08 -0.69 -3.31
N ILE A 202 -8.30 -0.57 -4.60
CA ILE A 202 -9.65 -0.44 -5.18
C ILE A 202 -10.29 -1.83 -5.17
N LEU A 203 -11.45 -1.97 -4.51
CA LEU A 203 -12.22 -3.21 -4.52
C LEU A 203 -13.14 -3.27 -5.75
N ARG A 204 -13.79 -2.14 -6.04
CA ARG A 204 -14.71 -2.01 -7.16
C ARG A 204 -14.62 -0.59 -7.76
N PRO A 205 -14.38 -0.44 -9.07
CA PRO A 205 -14.43 0.86 -9.72
C PRO A 205 -15.87 1.41 -9.74
N ALA A 206 -16.01 2.73 -9.84
CA ALA A 206 -17.34 3.33 -9.99
C ALA A 206 -17.79 3.20 -11.45
N MET A 207 -19.02 2.75 -11.68
CA MET A 207 -19.60 2.68 -13.01
C MET A 207 -20.25 4.02 -13.34
N VAL A 208 -19.76 4.66 -14.38
CA VAL A 208 -20.10 6.06 -14.71
C VAL A 208 -20.56 6.23 -16.15
N LYS A 209 -21.34 7.28 -16.36
CA LYS A 209 -21.70 7.85 -17.66
C LYS A 209 -20.78 9.04 -17.93
N VAL A 210 -20.10 9.04 -19.07
CA VAL A 210 -19.11 10.07 -19.42
C VAL A 210 -19.63 10.95 -20.55
N ALA A 211 -19.34 12.24 -20.48
CA ALA A 211 -19.64 13.20 -21.53
C ALA A 211 -18.59 13.12 -22.66
N LYS A 212 -19.06 13.05 -23.90
CA LYS A 212 -18.23 13.35 -25.07
C LYS A 212 -18.69 14.68 -25.65
N ASN A 213 -17.76 15.63 -25.74
CA ASN A 213 -18.07 16.91 -26.36
C ASN A 213 -18.36 16.68 -27.85
N LYS A 214 -19.55 17.08 -28.29
CA LYS A 214 -19.83 17.25 -29.71
C LYS A 214 -19.45 18.70 -30.04
N PRO A 215 -18.40 18.94 -30.84
CA PRO A 215 -18.19 20.29 -31.35
C PRO A 215 -19.45 20.68 -32.13
N LYS A 216 -20.09 21.78 -31.72
CA LYS A 216 -21.22 22.34 -32.48
C LYS A 216 -20.81 22.37 -33.95
N PRO A 217 -21.62 21.86 -34.89
CA PRO A 217 -21.29 21.98 -36.30
C PRO A 217 -21.09 23.46 -36.56
N CYS A 218 -19.88 23.82 -37.01
CA CYS A 218 -19.60 25.16 -37.47
C CYS A 218 -20.64 25.47 -38.53
N VAL A 219 -21.59 26.35 -38.21
CA VAL A 219 -22.46 26.93 -39.23
C VAL A 219 -21.51 27.77 -40.06
N GLU A 220 -21.09 27.20 -41.20
CA GLU A 220 -20.44 27.94 -42.27
C GLU A 220 -21.40 29.08 -42.63
N THR A 221 -21.09 30.28 -42.13
CA THR A 221 -21.72 31.49 -42.62
C THR A 221 -21.22 31.65 -44.05
N ASN A 222 -22.03 31.18 -44.99
CA ASN A 222 -21.88 31.46 -46.41
C ASN A 222 -21.97 32.98 -46.62
N ASN A 223 -20.83 33.67 -46.44
CA ASN A 223 -20.63 35.04 -46.91
C ASN A 223 -20.35 35.01 -48.42
N GLU A 224 -21.36 34.65 -49.20
CA GLU A 224 -21.45 35.02 -50.61
C GLU A 224 -22.54 36.09 -50.76
N LYS A 225 -22.13 37.36 -50.67
CA LYS A 225 -22.67 38.53 -51.42
C LYS A 225 -22.32 39.85 -50.73
N SER A 226 -21.18 40.45 -51.08
CA SER A 226 -20.99 41.92 -51.03
C SER A 226 -19.62 42.40 -51.56
N THR A 227 -19.16 41.93 -52.73
CA THR A 227 -18.05 42.61 -53.46
C THR A 227 -18.36 42.75 -54.95
N LYS A 228 -19.52 43.30 -55.28
CA LYS A 228 -19.81 43.88 -56.61
C LYS A 228 -20.70 45.12 -56.46
N LYS A 229 -20.20 46.17 -55.81
CA LYS A 229 -20.83 47.49 -55.89
C LYS A 229 -19.86 48.66 -55.68
N GLU A 230 -18.60 48.53 -56.07
CA GLU A 230 -17.65 49.65 -56.14
C GLU A 230 -16.66 49.33 -57.26
N THR A 231 -16.89 49.89 -58.45
CA THR A 231 -15.96 50.02 -59.62
C THR A 231 -16.68 50.42 -60.92
N LYS A 232 -17.99 50.75 -60.90
CA LYS A 232 -18.70 51.29 -62.09
C LYS A 232 -18.85 52.82 -62.15
N GLU A 233 -18.31 53.58 -61.22
CA GLU A 233 -18.35 55.06 -61.28
C GLU A 233 -17.04 55.76 -61.71
N GLU A 234 -15.90 55.06 -61.82
CA GLU A 234 -14.62 55.70 -62.22
C GLU A 234 -14.17 55.48 -63.67
N LYS A 235 -15.01 54.90 -64.55
CA LYS A 235 -14.70 54.76 -65.99
C LYS A 235 -15.63 55.53 -66.93
N LYS A 236 -16.36 56.56 -66.44
CA LYS A 236 -17.16 57.46 -67.29
C LYS A 236 -16.64 58.91 -67.39
N ASN A 237 -15.52 59.25 -66.73
CA ASN A 237 -14.98 60.61 -66.74
C ASN A 237 -13.54 60.70 -67.30
N LYS A 238 -13.26 60.03 -68.43
CA LYS A 238 -11.98 60.20 -69.15
C LYS A 238 -12.06 60.16 -70.67
N ASN A 239 -13.21 60.50 -71.27
CA ASN A 239 -13.31 60.76 -72.72
C ASN A 239 -14.20 61.97 -73.00
N LYS A 240 -13.81 63.12 -72.44
CA LYS A 240 -14.37 64.44 -72.80
C LYS A 240 -13.30 65.44 -73.20
N ASN A 241 -12.18 64.97 -73.76
CA ASN A 241 -11.16 65.80 -74.42
C ASN A 241 -10.63 65.11 -75.68
N LYS A 242 -11.41 65.17 -76.77
CA LYS A 242 -10.92 65.18 -78.17
C LYS A 242 -12.11 65.51 -79.09
N THR A 243 -11.95 66.56 -79.92
CA THR A 243 -12.91 67.15 -80.90
C THR A 243 -14.17 67.73 -80.26
N GLU A 244 -14.43 69.02 -80.21
CA GLU A 244 -14.13 70.16 -81.11
C GLU A 244 -13.77 71.44 -80.32
#